data_AF-A0A2I0VCF7-F1
#
_entry.id   AF-A0A2I0VCF7-F1
#
_cell.length_a   1.000
_cell.length_b   1.000
_cell.length_c   1.000
_cell.angle_alpha   90.00
_cell.angle_beta   90.00
_cell.angle_gamma   90.00
#
_symmetry.space_group_name_H-M   'P 1'
#
loop_
_entity.id
_entity.type
_entity.pdbx_description
1 polymer ?
#
loop_
_entity_poly.entity_id
_entity_poly.type
_entity_poly.pdbx_seq_one_letter_code
_entity_poly.pdbx_strand_id
1 'polypeptide(L)'
;MRHLWKNIKKLFRCDDSHGLQKIVWTAANCYSLHEFNSKLQQIFYISPQVHCYLSSLTCKWSKATFSNHIKNHYNTNNMAESFNSWVEEARSKPVVDLIDMIRGMLMEQRSNRKSNSNSWRGPLVPCVEEYNRDVTTRKVHFIIRQSTTTKAEVEGLSDRHEVDIDTRTCTCGFWQISGLPCVHVAAFVGTKHHTLWHSYVDDQYYSYRFVSLLN
;
A
#
# COMPACT_ATOMS: atom_id res chain seq x y z
N MET A 1 7.33 -10.08 -1.71
CA MET A 1 7.55 -10.96 -0.54
C MET A 1 7.84 -12.44 -0.81
N ARG A 2 7.07 -13.15 -1.67
CA ARG A 2 7.30 -14.58 -1.93
C ARG A 2 8.74 -14.91 -2.36
N HIS A 3 9.31 -14.12 -3.28
CA HIS A 3 10.69 -14.30 -3.73
C HIS A 3 11.73 -14.07 -2.63
N LEU A 4 11.55 -13.01 -1.81
CA LEU A 4 12.44 -12.73 -0.68
C LEU A 4 12.47 -13.92 0.30
N TRP A 5 11.30 -14.46 0.66
CA TRP A 5 11.23 -15.63 1.53
C TRP A 5 11.88 -16.87 0.91
N LYS A 6 11.66 -17.13 -0.39
CA LYS A 6 12.34 -18.22 -1.10
C LYS A 6 13.88 -18.08 -1.04
N ASN A 7 14.40 -16.87 -1.17
CA ASN A 7 15.84 -16.61 -1.06
C ASN A 7 16.35 -16.88 0.35
N ILE A 8 15.64 -16.41 1.38
CA ILE A 8 15.99 -16.66 2.79
C ILE A 8 16.03 -18.17 3.07
N LYS A 9 15.00 -18.92 2.67
CA LYS A 9 14.98 -20.39 2.81
C LYS A 9 16.17 -21.05 2.13
N LYS A 10 16.51 -20.62 0.91
CA LYS A 10 17.63 -21.18 0.15
C LYS A 10 18.99 -20.89 0.79
N LEU A 11 19.20 -19.66 1.26
CA LEU A 11 20.49 -19.21 1.79
C LEU A 11 20.76 -19.73 3.21
N PHE A 12 19.73 -19.77 4.06
CA PHE A 12 19.88 -20.07 5.49
C PHE A 12 19.33 -21.45 5.89
N ARG A 13 18.82 -22.23 4.93
CA ARG A 13 18.21 -23.56 5.16
C ARG A 13 17.19 -23.54 6.30
N CYS A 14 16.44 -22.44 6.41
CA CYS A 14 15.48 -22.24 7.47
C CYS A 14 14.10 -22.80 7.10
N ASP A 15 13.55 -23.63 7.98
CA ASP A 15 12.15 -24.03 7.93
C ASP A 15 11.28 -23.09 8.79
N ASP A 16 9.98 -23.03 8.49
CA ASP A 16 9.05 -22.11 9.15
C ASP A 16 8.63 -22.58 10.57
N SER A 17 9.37 -23.52 11.15
CA SER A 17 9.05 -24.16 12.44
C SER A 17 8.96 -23.18 13.61
N HIS A 18 9.58 -22.00 13.52
CA HIS A 18 9.63 -20.99 14.58
C HIS A 18 8.76 -19.76 14.29
N GLY A 19 7.91 -19.79 13.25
CA GLY A 19 7.11 -18.62 12.86
C GLY A 19 7.92 -17.45 12.30
N LEU A 20 9.18 -17.69 11.92
CA LEU A 20 10.07 -16.69 11.34
C LEU A 20 9.47 -16.09 10.06
N GLN A 21 8.78 -16.91 9.24
CA GLN A 21 8.12 -16.42 8.04
C GLN A 21 7.09 -15.36 8.39
N LYS A 22 6.27 -15.63 9.42
CA LYS A 22 5.21 -14.72 9.87
C LYS A 22 5.81 -13.39 10.33
N ILE A 23 6.92 -13.42 11.08
CA ILE A 23 7.57 -12.19 11.57
C ILE A 23 8.18 -11.40 10.41
N VAL A 24 8.89 -12.05 9.48
CA VAL A 24 9.44 -11.40 8.28
C VAL A 24 8.33 -10.80 7.41
N TRP A 25 7.22 -11.53 7.24
CA TRP A 25 6.06 -11.03 6.49
C TRP A 25 5.41 -9.84 7.17
N THR A 26 5.34 -9.85 8.50
CA THR A 26 4.81 -8.74 9.30
C THR A 26 5.73 -7.52 9.18
N ALA A 27 7.04 -7.71 9.33
CA ALA A 27 8.04 -6.67 9.12
C ALA A 27 7.94 -6.04 7.72
N ALA A 28 7.68 -6.85 6.69
CA ALA A 28 7.54 -6.34 5.34
C ALA A 28 6.25 -5.56 5.07
N ASN A 29 5.19 -5.80 5.85
CA ASN A 29 3.86 -5.22 5.63
C ASN A 29 3.47 -4.15 6.64
N CYS A 30 4.23 -3.98 7.72
CA CYS A 30 4.05 -2.84 8.63
C CYS A 30 4.36 -1.52 7.91
N TYR A 31 3.70 -0.46 8.35
CA TYR A 31 3.81 0.87 7.76
C TYR A 31 4.61 1.84 8.63
N SER A 32 4.68 1.58 9.94
CA SER A 32 5.46 2.40 10.86
C SER A 32 6.89 1.87 10.99
N LEU A 33 7.85 2.79 11.07
CA LEU A 33 9.26 2.43 11.30
C LEU A 33 9.47 1.80 12.68
N HIS A 34 8.65 2.20 13.66
CA HIS A 34 8.69 1.64 15.01
C HIS A 34 8.37 0.14 15.00
N GLU A 35 7.25 -0.26 14.40
CA GLU A 35 6.89 -1.68 14.28
C GLU A 35 7.92 -2.44 13.44
N PHE A 36 8.41 -1.84 12.36
CA PHE A 36 9.45 -2.45 11.52
C PHE A 36 10.70 -2.79 12.32
N ASN A 37 11.22 -1.83 13.08
CA ASN A 37 12.40 -2.01 13.92
C ASN A 37 12.16 -3.04 15.03
N SER A 38 10.98 -3.03 15.66
CA SER A 38 10.58 -4.03 16.63
C SER A 38 10.59 -5.45 16.03
N LYS A 39 10.05 -5.62 14.80
CA LYS A 39 10.07 -6.92 14.12
C LYS A 39 11.47 -7.32 13.65
N LEU A 40 12.32 -6.39 13.22
CA LEU A 40 13.72 -6.68 12.93
C LEU A 40 14.47 -7.17 14.17
N GLN A 41 14.22 -6.57 15.34
CA GLN A 41 14.80 -7.03 16.60
C GLN A 41 14.33 -8.46 16.96
N GLN A 42 13.04 -8.77 16.76
CA GLN A 42 12.53 -10.14 16.93
C GLN A 42 13.23 -11.13 15.97
N ILE A 43 13.43 -10.73 14.71
CA ILE A 43 14.16 -11.54 13.72
C ILE A 43 15.60 -11.75 14.18
N PHE A 44 16.27 -10.72 14.72
CA PHE A 44 17.64 -10.84 15.23
C PHE A 44 17.75 -11.88 16.35
N TYR A 45 16.81 -11.90 17.30
CA TYR A 45 16.83 -12.91 18.37
C TYR A 45 16.60 -14.34 17.87
N ILE A 46 15.80 -14.53 16.81
CA ILE A 46 15.52 -15.85 16.23
C ILE A 46 16.65 -16.30 15.30
N SER A 47 17.15 -15.39 14.46
CA SER A 47 18.22 -15.64 13.50
C SER A 47 19.00 -14.35 13.19
N PRO A 48 20.16 -14.16 13.84
CA PRO A 48 21.06 -13.05 13.55
C PRO A 48 21.50 -13.02 12.08
N GLN A 49 21.68 -14.18 11.45
CA GLN A 49 22.09 -14.27 10.04
C GLN A 49 21.02 -13.71 9.09
N VAL A 50 19.75 -14.05 9.33
CA VAL A 50 18.63 -13.52 8.53
C VAL A 50 18.47 -12.02 8.77
N HIS A 51 18.62 -11.55 10.01
CA HIS A 51 18.63 -10.12 10.30
C HIS A 51 19.73 -9.39 9.52
N CYS A 52 20.99 -9.85 9.58
CA CYS A 52 22.09 -9.24 8.85
C CYS A 52 21.85 -9.22 7.34
N TYR A 53 21.27 -10.29 6.78
CA TYR A 53 20.89 -10.34 5.37
C TYR A 53 19.81 -9.31 5.02
N LEU A 54 18.73 -9.24 5.80
CA LEU A 54 17.64 -8.29 5.56
C LEU A 54 18.09 -6.82 5.68
N SER A 55 19.02 -6.56 6.60
CA SER A 55 19.61 -5.23 6.81
C SER A 55 20.64 -4.85 5.75
N SER A 56 21.23 -5.81 5.04
CA SER A 56 22.16 -5.55 3.94
C SER A 56 21.49 -5.38 2.58
N LEU A 57 20.19 -5.67 2.47
CA LEU A 57 19.43 -5.46 1.24
C LEU A 57 19.37 -3.96 0.90
N THR A 58 19.86 -3.62 -0.28
CA THR A 58 19.76 -2.26 -0.83
C THR A 58 18.37 -1.97 -1.39
N CYS A 59 17.63 -3.01 -1.78
CA CYS A 59 16.26 -2.86 -2.26
C CYS A 59 15.28 -2.69 -1.10
N LYS A 60 14.29 -1.81 -1.31
CA LYS A 60 13.19 -1.60 -0.35
C LYS A 60 12.28 -2.83 -0.37
N TRP A 61 12.19 -3.55 0.74
CA TRP A 61 11.38 -4.76 0.87
C TRP A 61 10.27 -4.65 1.93
N SER A 62 10.30 -3.60 2.75
CA SER A 62 9.26 -3.28 3.74
C SER A 62 8.54 -1.98 3.40
N LYS A 63 7.22 -1.98 3.54
CA LYS A 63 6.37 -0.80 3.31
C LYS A 63 6.76 0.38 4.20
N ALA A 64 7.19 0.12 5.43
CA ALA A 64 7.66 1.16 6.36
C ALA A 64 8.88 1.96 5.83
N THR A 65 9.56 1.45 4.80
CA THR A 65 10.73 2.09 4.19
C THR A 65 10.45 2.70 2.81
N PHE A 66 9.21 2.59 2.32
CA PHE A 66 8.80 3.12 1.02
C PHE A 66 8.74 4.65 1.03
N SER A 67 8.81 5.24 -0.16
CA SER A 67 8.68 6.69 -0.31
C SER A 67 7.24 7.12 -0.02
N ASN A 68 7.09 8.07 0.90
CA ASN A 68 5.81 8.72 1.18
C ASN A 68 5.29 9.53 -0.01
N HIS A 69 6.09 9.80 -1.05
CA HIS A 69 5.67 10.60 -2.20
C HIS A 69 4.92 9.80 -3.28
N ILE A 70 5.19 8.49 -3.38
CA ILE A 70 4.65 7.65 -4.46
C ILE A 70 3.19 7.25 -4.19
N LYS A 71 2.76 7.24 -2.92
CA LYS A 71 1.40 6.86 -2.50
C LYS A 71 1.02 5.45 -2.96
N ASN A 72 1.92 4.51 -2.69
CA ASN A 72 1.75 3.11 -3.05
C ASN A 72 2.06 2.22 -1.85
N HIS A 73 1.05 1.48 -1.41
CA HIS A 73 1.12 0.56 -0.28
C HIS A 73 1.15 -0.92 -0.71
N TYR A 74 1.21 -1.23 -2.01
CA TYR A 74 1.34 -2.58 -2.51
C TYR A 74 2.78 -3.08 -2.34
N ASN A 75 2.94 -4.25 -1.71
CA ASN A 75 4.22 -4.96 -1.58
C ASN A 75 4.10 -6.38 -2.19
N THR A 76 3.38 -6.47 -3.31
CA THR A 76 3.12 -7.69 -4.06
C THR A 76 3.74 -7.59 -5.45
N ASN A 77 4.00 -8.74 -6.06
CA ASN A 77 4.50 -8.84 -7.43
C ASN A 77 3.36 -8.94 -8.47
N ASN A 78 2.10 -8.77 -8.04
CA ASN A 78 0.92 -8.93 -8.90
C ASN A 78 1.02 -8.13 -10.19
N MET A 79 1.51 -6.88 -10.13
CA MET A 79 1.68 -6.05 -11.34
C MET A 79 2.65 -6.69 -12.34
N ALA A 80 3.77 -7.22 -11.87
CA ALA A 80 4.75 -7.88 -12.71
C ALA A 80 4.22 -9.23 -13.24
N GLU A 81 3.52 -10.00 -12.41
CA GLU A 81 2.89 -11.27 -12.81
C GLU A 81 1.81 -11.04 -13.88
N SER A 82 0.91 -10.07 -13.66
CA SER A 82 -0.11 -9.68 -14.64
C SER A 82 0.50 -9.18 -15.93
N PHE A 83 1.54 -8.35 -15.87
CA PHE A 83 2.25 -7.91 -17.08
C PHE A 83 2.88 -9.07 -17.83
N ASN A 84 3.58 -9.97 -17.13
CA ASN A 84 4.23 -11.14 -17.75
C ASN A 84 3.23 -12.06 -18.44
N SER A 85 2.07 -12.28 -17.83
CA SER A 85 0.98 -13.05 -18.45
C SER A 85 0.38 -12.31 -19.63
N TRP A 86 0.20 -10.98 -19.52
CA TRP A 86 -0.36 -10.16 -20.59
C TRP A 86 0.48 -10.19 -21.86
N VAL A 87 1.82 -10.16 -21.75
CA VAL A 87 2.74 -10.17 -22.90
C VAL A 87 3.26 -11.55 -23.28
N GLU A 88 2.75 -12.62 -22.68
CA GLU A 88 3.29 -13.98 -22.83
C GLU A 88 3.37 -14.43 -24.29
N GLU A 89 2.31 -14.21 -25.07
CA GLU A 89 2.26 -14.59 -26.49
C GLU A 89 3.27 -13.78 -27.34
N ALA A 90 3.37 -12.47 -27.09
CA ALA A 90 4.25 -11.57 -27.83
C ALA A 90 5.74 -11.93 -27.65
N ARG A 91 6.12 -12.47 -26.48
CA ARG A 91 7.52 -12.84 -26.16
C ARG A 91 8.11 -13.93 -27.04
N SER A 92 7.27 -14.73 -27.70
CA SER A 92 7.70 -15.82 -28.59
C SER A 92 7.96 -15.37 -30.03
N LYS A 93 7.66 -14.11 -30.36
CA LYS A 93 7.68 -13.59 -31.73
C LYS A 93 9.02 -12.93 -32.08
N PRO A 94 9.35 -12.81 -33.39
CA PRO A 94 10.44 -11.96 -33.85
C PRO A 94 10.34 -10.52 -33.33
N VAL A 95 11.47 -9.81 -33.22
CA VAL A 95 11.53 -8.47 -32.58
C VAL A 95 10.52 -7.48 -33.17
N VAL A 96 10.33 -7.49 -34.49
CA VAL A 96 9.38 -6.59 -35.18
C VAL A 96 7.94 -6.89 -34.76
N ASP A 97 7.55 -8.16 -34.80
CA ASP A 97 6.21 -8.62 -34.42
C ASP A 97 5.94 -8.41 -32.91
N LEU A 98 6.94 -8.64 -32.06
CA LEU A 98 6.87 -8.39 -30.62
C LEU A 98 6.56 -6.93 -30.32
N ILE A 99 7.26 -6.00 -30.98
CA ILE A 99 7.05 -4.56 -30.78
C ILE A 99 5.66 -4.16 -31.29
N ASP A 100 5.23 -4.68 -32.44
CA ASP A 100 3.93 -4.34 -33.01
C ASP A 100 2.77 -4.87 -32.16
N MET A 101 2.87 -6.09 -31.66
CA MET A 101 1.89 -6.66 -30.72
C MET A 101 1.79 -5.83 -29.44
N ILE A 102 2.92 -5.52 -28.79
CA ILE A 102 2.92 -4.71 -27.57
C ILE A 102 2.31 -3.32 -27.82
N ARG A 103 2.62 -2.70 -28.97
CA ARG A 103 2.04 -1.43 -29.39
C ARG A 103 0.51 -1.53 -29.51
N GLY A 104 0.00 -2.54 -30.22
CA GLY A 104 -1.45 -2.77 -30.37
C GLY A 104 -2.14 -2.99 -29.02
N MET A 105 -1.56 -3.83 -28.17
CA MET A 105 -2.08 -4.11 -26.83
C MET A 105 -2.12 -2.84 -25.96
N LEU A 106 -1.08 -1.99 -26.00
CA LEU A 106 -1.07 -0.71 -25.27
C LEU A 106 -2.13 0.26 -25.79
N MET A 107 -2.37 0.29 -27.11
CA MET A 107 -3.42 1.12 -27.71
C MET A 107 -4.81 0.71 -27.24
N GLU A 108 -5.13 -0.59 -27.28
CA GLU A 108 -6.41 -1.13 -26.77
C GLU A 108 -6.58 -0.83 -25.28
N GLN A 109 -5.53 -1.07 -24.47
CA GLN A 109 -5.57 -0.76 -23.04
C GLN A 109 -5.83 0.73 -22.77
N ARG A 110 -5.16 1.62 -23.51
CA ARG A 110 -5.38 3.08 -23.37
C ARG A 110 -6.79 3.47 -23.79
N SER A 111 -7.31 2.92 -24.88
CA SER A 111 -8.68 3.14 -25.34
C SER A 111 -9.71 2.69 -24.29
N ASN A 112 -9.55 1.47 -23.77
CA ASN A 112 -10.42 0.92 -22.72
C ASN A 112 -10.37 1.75 -21.44
N ARG A 113 -9.18 2.16 -20.99
CA ARG A 113 -9.02 3.04 -19.81
C ARG A 113 -9.68 4.39 -20.03
N LYS A 114 -9.58 4.97 -21.23
CA LYS A 114 -10.23 6.24 -21.56
C LYS A 114 -11.75 6.11 -21.52
N SER A 115 -12.30 5.11 -22.19
CA SER A 115 -13.73 4.81 -22.17
C SER A 115 -14.25 4.63 -20.73
N ASN A 116 -13.54 3.83 -19.93
CA ASN A 116 -13.86 3.63 -18.51
C ASN A 116 -13.81 4.94 -17.72
N SER A 117 -12.77 5.76 -17.90
CA SER A 117 -12.65 7.03 -17.17
C SER A 117 -13.77 8.02 -17.46
N ASN A 118 -14.35 8.00 -18.68
CA ASN A 118 -15.47 8.86 -19.05
C ASN A 118 -16.78 8.50 -18.31
N SER A 119 -16.87 7.28 -17.77
CA SER A 119 -18.02 6.85 -16.96
C SER A 119 -17.95 7.33 -15.51
N TRP A 120 -16.78 7.78 -15.04
CA TRP A 120 -16.60 8.21 -13.66
C TRP A 120 -17.28 9.55 -13.42
N ARG A 121 -18.06 9.64 -12.33
CA ARG A 121 -18.84 10.83 -11.96
C ARG A 121 -18.27 11.57 -10.75
N GLY A 122 -17.52 10.85 -9.91
CA GLY A 122 -16.96 11.38 -8.67
C GLY A 122 -15.57 12.00 -8.84
N PRO A 123 -15.14 12.79 -7.84
CA PRO A 123 -13.82 13.43 -7.85
C PRO A 123 -12.67 12.43 -7.75
N LEU A 124 -12.92 11.24 -7.17
CA LEU A 124 -11.92 10.19 -6.97
C LEU A 124 -12.14 9.03 -7.94
N VAL A 125 -11.07 8.27 -8.17
CA VAL A 125 -11.17 7.01 -8.91
C VAL A 125 -12.12 6.03 -8.17
N PRO A 126 -12.95 5.24 -8.88
CA PRO A 126 -14.00 4.42 -8.24
C PRO A 126 -13.51 3.45 -7.16
N CYS A 127 -12.34 2.84 -7.34
CA CYS A 127 -11.79 1.92 -6.34
C CYS A 127 -11.45 2.62 -5.01
N VAL A 128 -11.14 3.92 -5.05
CA VAL A 128 -10.87 4.71 -3.84
C VAL A 128 -12.17 5.21 -3.20
N GLU A 129 -13.21 5.49 -3.98
CA GLU A 129 -14.55 5.74 -3.44
C GLU A 129 -15.09 4.50 -2.72
N GLU A 130 -14.89 3.32 -3.29
CA GLU A 130 -15.22 2.04 -2.68
C GLU A 130 -14.41 1.80 -1.40
N TYR A 131 -13.09 2.03 -1.45
CA TYR A 131 -12.23 1.97 -0.25
C TYR A 131 -12.72 2.90 0.86
N ASN A 132 -13.04 4.15 0.54
CA ASN A 132 -13.55 5.11 1.52
C ASN A 132 -14.87 4.62 2.13
N ARG A 133 -15.77 4.06 1.31
CA ARG A 133 -17.00 3.44 1.83
C ARG A 133 -16.69 2.32 2.80
N ASP A 134 -15.79 1.40 2.45
CA ASP A 134 -15.41 0.25 3.28
C ASP A 134 -14.68 0.64 4.57
N VAL A 135 -13.74 1.59 4.53
CA VAL A 135 -13.04 2.01 5.76
C VAL A 135 -13.99 2.72 6.73
N THR A 136 -15.02 3.40 6.23
CA THR A 136 -16.00 4.11 7.08
C THR A 136 -17.00 3.19 7.77
N THR A 137 -17.22 1.96 7.29
CA THR A 137 -18.04 0.97 8.02
C THR A 137 -17.28 0.37 9.20
N ARG A 138 -15.94 0.33 9.12
CA ARG A 138 -15.03 -0.25 10.13
C ARG A 138 -14.64 0.70 11.25
N LYS A 139 -15.16 1.92 11.26
CA LYS A 139 -14.85 2.95 12.27
C LYS A 139 -15.44 2.68 13.66
N VAL A 140 -16.20 1.59 13.82
CA VAL A 140 -16.85 1.23 15.09
C VAL A 140 -15.80 0.67 16.06
N HIS A 141 -16.02 0.80 17.36
CA HIS A 141 -15.18 0.25 18.44
C HIS A 141 -13.87 0.99 18.74
N PHE A 142 -13.69 2.22 18.26
CA PHE A 142 -12.58 3.08 18.68
C PHE A 142 -13.00 4.07 19.77
N ILE A 143 -12.14 4.25 20.76
CA ILE A 143 -12.25 5.35 21.73
C ILE A 143 -11.43 6.51 21.20
N ILE A 144 -12.06 7.67 21.04
CA ILE A 144 -11.43 8.86 20.45
C ILE A 144 -11.24 9.91 21.55
N ARG A 145 -9.98 10.26 21.83
CA ARG A 145 -9.61 11.32 22.75
C ARG A 145 -9.04 12.50 21.96
N GLN A 146 -9.93 13.43 21.64
CA GLN A 146 -9.58 14.62 20.88
C GLN A 146 -8.77 15.60 21.74
N SER A 147 -7.61 16.04 21.25
CA SER A 147 -6.77 17.04 21.91
C SER A 147 -6.95 18.44 21.31
N THR A 148 -7.10 18.54 19.99
CA THR A 148 -7.39 19.81 19.28
C THR A 148 -8.47 19.58 18.22
N THR A 149 -8.87 20.63 17.50
CA THR A 149 -9.81 20.47 16.36
C THR A 149 -9.29 19.50 15.30
N THR A 150 -7.97 19.35 15.16
CA THR A 150 -7.29 18.56 14.12
C THR A 150 -6.51 17.36 14.65
N LYS A 151 -6.37 17.20 15.97
CA LYS A 151 -5.60 16.10 16.58
C LYS A 151 -6.41 15.27 17.56
N ALA A 152 -6.20 13.96 17.53
CA ALA A 152 -6.78 13.02 18.47
C ALA A 152 -5.89 11.79 18.67
N GLU A 153 -5.94 11.22 19.87
CA GLU A 153 -5.58 9.82 20.10
C GLU A 153 -6.78 8.95 19.78
N VAL A 154 -6.56 7.91 18.98
CA VAL A 154 -7.56 6.89 18.62
C VAL A 154 -7.09 5.56 19.18
N GLU A 155 -7.84 5.04 20.14
CA GLU A 155 -7.56 3.77 20.81
C GLU A 155 -8.45 2.65 20.27
N GLY A 156 -7.81 1.61 19.74
CA GLY A 156 -8.44 0.35 19.34
C GLY A 156 -8.35 -0.70 20.45
N LEU A 157 -8.60 -1.96 20.11
CA LEU A 157 -8.57 -3.08 21.07
C LEU A 157 -7.15 -3.41 21.58
N SER A 158 -6.13 -3.21 20.75
CA SER A 158 -4.76 -3.65 21.04
C SER A 158 -3.70 -2.57 20.83
N ASP A 159 -4.10 -1.40 20.33
CA ASP A 159 -3.21 -0.38 19.83
C ASP A 159 -3.81 1.02 20.02
N ARG A 160 -2.92 2.02 20.00
CA ARG A 160 -3.27 3.44 20.08
C ARG A 160 -2.49 4.21 19.04
N HIS A 161 -3.19 5.10 18.36
CA HIS A 161 -2.59 5.90 17.31
C HIS A 161 -2.95 7.37 17.45
N GLU A 162 -1.95 8.23 17.33
CA GLU A 162 -2.17 9.66 17.16
C GLU A 162 -2.55 9.92 15.70
N VAL A 163 -3.59 10.72 15.51
CA VAL A 163 -4.06 11.19 14.21
C VAL A 163 -3.99 12.72 14.22
N ASP A 164 -3.38 13.27 13.17
CA ASP A 164 -3.39 14.69 12.86
C ASP A 164 -3.91 14.88 11.44
N ILE A 165 -5.13 15.41 11.31
CA ILE A 165 -5.79 15.58 10.02
C ILE A 165 -5.29 16.81 9.25
N ASP A 166 -4.64 17.77 9.93
CA ASP A 166 -4.08 18.97 9.30
C ASP A 166 -2.79 18.61 8.56
N THR A 167 -1.90 17.89 9.24
CA THR A 167 -0.64 17.40 8.65
C THR A 167 -0.81 16.11 7.85
N ARG A 168 -2.04 15.55 7.79
CA ARG A 168 -2.38 14.28 7.13
C ARG A 168 -1.50 13.12 7.62
N THR A 169 -1.36 12.99 8.94
CA THR A 169 -0.56 11.94 9.56
C THR A 169 -1.36 11.06 10.50
N CYS A 170 -0.96 9.79 10.56
CA CYS A 170 -1.39 8.85 11.59
C CYS A 170 -0.18 8.01 12.01
N THR A 171 0.04 7.76 13.30
CA THR A 171 1.22 6.98 13.74
C THR A 171 1.19 5.52 13.28
N CYS A 172 0.06 5.02 12.77
CA CYS A 172 0.03 3.71 12.11
C CYS A 172 0.78 3.70 10.78
N GLY A 173 1.12 4.87 10.20
CA GLY A 173 1.93 5.02 8.98
C GLY A 173 1.19 4.77 7.66
N PHE A 174 0.01 4.14 7.70
CA PHE A 174 -0.74 3.80 6.48
C PHE A 174 -1.09 5.02 5.63
N TRP A 175 -1.52 6.11 6.25
CA TRP A 175 -1.97 7.30 5.52
C TRP A 175 -0.83 7.97 4.74
N GLN A 176 0.36 7.99 5.34
CA GLN A 176 1.54 8.61 4.74
C GLN A 176 2.05 7.81 3.54
N ILE A 177 2.04 6.47 3.65
CA ILE A 177 2.53 5.55 2.61
C ILE A 177 1.52 5.35 1.49
N SER A 178 0.24 5.19 1.84
CA SER A 178 -0.82 4.94 0.86
C SER A 178 -1.40 6.23 0.29
N GLY A 179 -1.44 7.33 1.04
CA GLY A 179 -2.24 8.50 0.68
C GLY A 179 -3.73 8.34 0.94
N LEU A 180 -4.17 7.23 1.54
CA LEU A 180 -5.56 6.94 1.85
C LEU A 180 -5.79 7.01 3.37
N PRO A 181 -6.94 7.52 3.83
CA PRO A 181 -7.24 7.58 5.26
C PRO A 181 -7.31 6.15 5.83
N CYS A 182 -6.53 5.88 6.88
CA CYS A 182 -6.63 4.59 7.58
C CYS A 182 -7.91 4.52 8.45
N VAL A 183 -8.16 3.37 9.06
CA VAL A 183 -9.33 3.19 9.94
C VAL A 183 -9.34 4.16 11.13
N HIS A 184 -8.17 4.51 11.68
CA HIS A 184 -8.06 5.50 12.78
C HIS A 184 -8.46 6.90 12.32
N VAL A 185 -8.01 7.28 11.12
CA VAL A 185 -8.38 8.57 10.50
C VAL A 185 -9.88 8.58 10.22
N ALA A 186 -10.42 7.49 9.68
CA ALA A 186 -11.85 7.36 9.42
C ALA A 186 -12.69 7.43 10.71
N ALA A 187 -12.21 6.86 11.81
CA ALA A 187 -12.84 6.97 13.12
C ALA A 187 -12.87 8.42 13.61
N PHE A 188 -11.72 9.11 13.63
CA PHE A 188 -11.67 10.50 14.10
C PHE A 188 -12.43 11.47 13.19
N VAL A 189 -12.23 11.39 11.88
CA VAL A 189 -12.95 12.22 10.91
C VAL A 189 -14.45 11.94 10.93
N GLY A 190 -14.84 10.70 11.25
CA GLY A 190 -16.24 10.30 11.38
C GLY A 190 -16.99 10.95 12.55
N THR A 191 -16.30 11.60 13.50
CA THR A 191 -16.94 12.37 14.59
C THR A 191 -17.22 13.82 14.21
N LYS A 192 -16.68 14.28 13.08
CA LYS A 192 -16.85 15.66 12.59
C LYS A 192 -18.15 15.80 11.81
N HIS A 193 -18.75 16.99 11.83
CA HIS A 193 -19.93 17.31 11.01
C HIS A 193 -19.53 17.57 9.55
N HIS A 194 -20.40 17.20 8.61
CA HIS A 194 -20.26 17.46 7.17
C HIS A 194 -18.92 17.01 6.55
N THR A 195 -18.50 15.79 6.87
CA THR A 195 -17.25 15.21 6.37
C THR A 195 -17.23 15.09 4.84
N LEU A 196 -16.27 15.77 4.22
CA LEU A 196 -15.92 15.60 2.81
C LEU A 196 -14.80 14.57 2.65
N TRP A 197 -15.14 13.28 2.54
CA TRP A 197 -14.15 12.18 2.55
C TRP A 197 -13.01 12.32 1.52
N HIS A 198 -13.28 12.91 0.36
CA HIS A 198 -12.27 13.10 -0.67
C HIS A 198 -11.17 14.11 -0.29
N SER A 199 -11.38 14.98 0.70
CA SER A 199 -10.37 15.93 1.17
C SER A 199 -9.25 15.27 2.00
N TYR A 200 -9.46 14.04 2.47
CA TYR A 200 -8.49 13.26 3.24
C TYR A 200 -7.72 12.24 2.39
N VAL A 201 -8.01 12.19 1.10
CA VAL A 201 -7.33 11.36 0.12
C VAL A 201 -6.25 12.18 -0.59
N ASP A 202 -5.13 11.54 -0.91
CA ASP A 202 -4.06 12.15 -1.67
C ASP A 202 -4.47 12.48 -3.11
N ASP A 203 -3.89 13.55 -3.65
CA ASP A 203 -4.21 14.08 -4.97
C ASP A 203 -3.97 13.05 -6.11
N GLN A 204 -3.06 12.09 -5.91
CA GLN A 204 -2.80 11.00 -6.87
C GLN A 204 -4.04 10.16 -7.22
N TYR A 205 -5.08 10.18 -6.37
CA TYR A 205 -6.29 9.38 -6.56
C TYR A 205 -7.46 10.14 -7.18
N TYR A 206 -7.27 11.39 -7.58
CA TYR A 206 -8.33 12.14 -8.24
C TYR A 206 -8.50 11.71 -9.70
N SER A 207 -9.76 11.60 -10.13
CA SER A 207 -10.13 11.18 -11.48
C SER A 207 -9.47 12.03 -12.57
N TYR A 208 -9.31 13.35 -12.33
CA TYR A 208 -8.70 14.25 -13.30
C TYR A 208 -7.24 13.90 -13.62
N ARG A 209 -6.47 13.38 -12.65
CA ARG A 209 -5.08 12.91 -12.85
C ARG A 209 -5.04 11.71 -13.79
N PHE A 210 -6.04 10.84 -13.72
CA PHE A 210 -6.13 9.69 -14.59
C PHE A 210 -6.49 10.11 -16.02
N VAL A 211 -7.43 11.05 -16.16
CA VAL A 211 -7.85 11.58 -17.47
C VAL A 211 -6.69 12.29 -18.18
N SER A 212 -5.87 13.05 -17.45
CA SER A 212 -4.75 13.78 -18.04
C SER A 212 -3.63 12.87 -18.55
N LEU A 213 -3.44 11.68 -17.99
CA LEU A 213 -2.45 10.69 -18.45
C LEU A 213 -2.88 9.95 -19.74
N LEU A 214 -4.16 10.05 -20.09
CA LEU A 214 -4.76 9.38 -21.24
C LEU A 214 -4.94 10.31 -22.44
N ASN A 215 -4.76 11.62 -22.26
CA ASN A 215 -4.69 12.62 -23.32
C ASN A 215 -3.24 12.85 -23.74
#